data_AF-A0A1Y5P2G9-F1
#
_entry.id   AF-A0A1Y5P2G9-F1
#
_cell.length_a   1.000
_cell.length_b   1.000
_cell.length_c   1.000
_cell.angle_alpha   90.00
_cell.angle_beta   90.00
_cell.angle_gamma   90.00
#
_symmetry.space_group_name_H-M   'P 1'
#
loop_
_entity.id
_entity.type
_entity.pdbx_description
1 polymer ?
#
loop_
_entity_poly.entity_id
_entity_poly.type
_entity_poly.pdbx_seq_one_letter_code
_entity_poly.pdbx_strand_id
1 'polypeptide(L)'
;MSDVLLIAIYAAFGVAGLLTVWRIILGPSILDRAVASDVLLTLVMCALGAEMAVNGHTRTLPVLLIVAAVGVFGSISIARFVARRDGEGR
;
A
#
# COMPACT_ATOMS: atom_id res chain seq x y z
N MET A 1 3.68 -28.53 3.06
CA MET A 1 3.73 -27.47 4.10
C MET A 1 3.83 -26.10 3.46
N SER A 2 4.72 -25.92 2.48
CA SER A 2 4.88 -24.72 1.65
C SER A 2 3.61 -24.31 0.90
N ASP A 3 2.84 -25.23 0.32
CA ASP A 3 1.61 -24.89 -0.42
C ASP A 3 0.54 -24.23 0.44
N VAL A 4 0.34 -24.74 1.65
CA VAL A 4 -0.63 -24.18 2.62
C VAL A 4 -0.21 -22.76 3.03
N LEU A 5 1.10 -22.53 3.22
CA LEU A 5 1.63 -21.22 3.53
C LEU A 5 1.42 -20.22 2.37
N LEU A 6 1.67 -20.64 1.13
CA LEU A 6 1.44 -19.80 -0.05
C LEU A 6 -0.04 -19.44 -0.20
N ILE A 7 -0.95 -20.41 -0.05
CA ILE A 7 -2.39 -20.16 -0.11
C ILE A 7 -2.82 -19.17 0.98
N ALA A 8 -2.31 -19.33 2.21
CA ALA A 8 -2.61 -18.43 3.31
C ALA A 8 -2.12 -17.00 3.03
N ILE A 9 -0.92 -16.84 2.47
CA ILE A 9 -0.36 -15.54 2.08
C ILE A 9 -1.23 -14.89 1.00
N TYR A 10 -1.53 -15.60 -0.10
CA TYR A 10 -2.35 -15.04 -1.17
C TYR A 10 -3.76 -14.68 -0.70
N ALA A 11 -4.37 -15.51 0.15
CA ALA A 11 -5.67 -15.23 0.74
C ALA A 11 -5.63 -13.97 1.63
N ALA A 12 -4.63 -13.85 2.50
CA ALA A 12 -4.47 -12.68 3.37
C ALA A 12 -4.27 -11.39 2.57
N PHE A 13 -3.44 -11.43 1.52
CA PHE A 13 -3.22 -10.30 0.62
C PHE A 13 -4.48 -9.94 -0.15
N GLY A 14 -5.23 -10.93 -0.65
CA GLY A 14 -6.49 -10.71 -1.34
C GLY A 14 -7.54 -10.04 -0.44
N VAL A 15 -7.71 -10.55 0.79
CA VAL A 15 -8.63 -9.96 1.77
C VAL A 15 -8.20 -8.54 2.15
N ALA A 16 -6.92 -8.31 2.43
CA ALA A 16 -6.40 -7.00 2.77
C ALA A 16 -6.53 -6.00 1.59
N GLY A 17 -6.33 -6.45 0.35
CA GLY A 17 -6.57 -5.66 -0.85
C GLY A 17 -8.03 -5.27 -1.03
N LEU A 18 -8.96 -6.20 -0.82
CA LEU A 18 -10.40 -5.92 -0.88
C LEU A 18 -10.82 -4.90 0.20
N LEU A 19 -10.33 -5.07 1.43
CA LEU A 19 -10.64 -4.17 2.54
C LEU A 19 -10.07 -2.76 2.32
N THR A 20 -8.85 -2.64 1.79
CA THR A 20 -8.26 -1.34 1.49
C THR A 20 -9.00 -0.63 0.38
N VAL A 21 -9.34 -1.32 -0.72
CA VAL A 21 -10.18 -0.75 -1.79
C VAL A 21 -11.55 -0.32 -1.27
N TRP A 22 -12.19 -1.15 -0.44
CA TRP A 22 -13.45 -0.79 0.21
C TRP A 22 -13.33 0.51 1.02
N ARG A 23 -12.26 0.65 1.79
CA ARG A 23 -12.00 1.85 2.61
C ARG A 23 -11.67 3.09 1.77
N ILE A 24 -10.99 2.93 0.64
CA ILE A 24 -10.75 4.03 -0.32
C ILE A 24 -12.09 4.59 -0.84
N ILE A 25 -13.08 3.73 -1.11
CA ILE A 25 -14.37 4.13 -1.67
C ILE A 25 -15.30 4.71 -0.59
N LEU A 26 -15.47 4.02 0.54
CA LEU A 26 -16.42 4.41 1.60
C LEU A 26 -15.82 5.36 2.64
N GLY A 27 -14.52 5.68 2.55
CA GLY A 27 -13.82 6.52 3.53
C GLY A 27 -14.53 7.88 3.73
N PRO A 28 -14.86 8.28 4.98
CA PRO A 28 -15.61 9.50 5.28
C PRO A 28 -14.76 10.78 5.15
N SER A 29 -13.43 10.65 5.30
CA SER A 29 -12.47 11.76 5.21
C SER A 29 -11.52 11.56 4.04
N ILE A 30 -11.14 12.66 3.37
CA ILE A 30 -10.10 12.66 2.32
C ILE A 30 -8.79 12.08 2.86
N LEU A 31 -8.47 12.35 4.13
CA LEU A 31 -7.29 11.80 4.80
C LEU A 31 -7.35 10.27 4.92
N ASP A 32 -8.52 9.73 5.27
CA ASP A 32 -8.71 8.27 5.43
C ASP A 32 -8.55 7.53 4.09
N ARG A 33 -9.09 8.12 3.00
CA ARG A 33 -8.90 7.59 1.64
C ARG A 33 -7.44 7.62 1.21
N ALA A 34 -6.75 8.71 1.54
CA ALA A 34 -5.35 8.88 1.18
C ALA A 34 -4.44 7.89 1.93
N VAL A 35 -4.68 7.67 3.23
CA VAL A 35 -4.00 6.62 4.01
C VAL A 35 -4.34 5.24 3.47
N ALA A 36 -5.61 4.96 3.15
CA ALA A 36 -5.99 3.67 2.57
C ALA A 36 -5.30 3.39 1.23
N SER A 37 -5.06 4.43 0.42
CA SER A 37 -4.29 4.30 -0.84
C SER A 37 -2.80 3.99 -0.60
N ASP A 38 -2.18 4.55 0.43
CA ASP A 38 -0.80 4.25 0.82
C ASP A 38 -0.65 2.82 1.33
N VAL A 39 -1.62 2.34 2.10
CA VAL A 39 -1.69 0.94 2.54
C VAL A 39 -1.85 0.00 1.34
N LEU A 40 -2.69 0.35 0.35
CA LEU A 40 -2.84 -0.44 -0.87
C LEU A 40 -1.52 -0.51 -1.66
N LEU A 41 -0.77 0.60 -1.73
CA LEU A 41 0.53 0.63 -2.39
C LEU A 41 1.57 -0.24 -1.66
N THR A 42 1.55 -0.23 -0.33
CA THR A 42 2.38 -1.12 0.50
C THR A 42 2.05 -2.59 0.26
N LEU A 43 0.76 -2.92 0.13
CA LEU A 43 0.29 -4.25 -0.24
C LEU A 43 0.85 -4.71 -1.60
N VAL A 44 0.86 -3.81 -2.59
CA VAL A 44 1.46 -4.09 -3.91
C VAL A 44 2.96 -4.35 -3.77
N MET A 45 3.69 -3.57 -2.97
CA MET A 45 5.11 -3.82 -2.73
C MET A 45 5.36 -5.19 -2.10
N CYS A 46 4.59 -5.56 -1.08
CA CYS A 46 4.76 -6.85 -0.44
C CYS A 46 4.39 -8.02 -1.38
N ALA A 47 3.42 -7.84 -2.29
CA ALA A 47 3.07 -8.84 -3.30
C ALA A 47 4.19 -9.03 -4.33
N LEU A 48 4.81 -7.94 -4.79
CA LEU A 48 5.98 -7.99 -5.67
C LEU A 48 7.18 -8.64 -4.96
N GLY A 49 7.42 -8.32 -3.69
CA GLY A 49 8.48 -8.95 -2.91
C GLY A 49 8.25 -10.45 -2.71
N ALA A 50 7.01 -10.86 -2.46
CA ALA A 50 6.65 -12.28 -2.36
C ALA A 50 6.84 -13.00 -3.71
N GLU A 51 6.42 -12.39 -4.82
CA GLU A 51 6.62 -12.91 -6.17
C GLU A 51 8.11 -13.14 -6.47
N MET A 52 8.95 -12.17 -6.15
CA MET A 52 10.41 -12.30 -6.29
C MET A 52 10.99 -13.42 -5.44
N ALA A 53 10.57 -13.51 -4.17
CA ALA A 53 11.05 -14.53 -3.25
C ALA A 53 10.65 -15.94 -3.69
N VAL A 54 9.43 -16.10 -4.21
CA VAL A 54 8.91 -17.38 -4.71
C VAL A 54 9.56 -17.79 -6.03
N ASN A 55 9.74 -16.84 -6.96
CA ASN A 55 10.28 -17.13 -8.29
C ASN A 55 11.81 -17.06 -8.36
N GLY A 56 12.48 -16.63 -7.29
CA GLY A 56 13.95 -16.63 -7.19
C GLY A 56 14.63 -15.63 -8.15
N HIS A 57 13.98 -14.52 -8.48
CA HIS A 57 14.55 -13.49 -9.35
C HIS A 57 14.45 -12.09 -8.73
N THR A 58 15.27 -11.18 -9.25
CA THR A 58 15.35 -9.78 -8.80
C THR A 58 14.97 -8.78 -9.89
N ARG A 59 14.36 -9.25 -10.98
CA ARG A 59 14.10 -8.42 -12.17
C ARG A 59 13.04 -7.34 -11.91
N THR A 60 12.17 -7.56 -10.92
CA THR A 60 11.13 -6.61 -10.49
C THR A 60 11.61 -5.65 -9.40
N LEU A 61 12.88 -5.74 -8.94
CA LEU A 61 13.45 -4.78 -7.99
C LEU A 61 13.30 -3.31 -8.43
N PRO A 62 13.58 -2.91 -9.68
CA PRO A 62 13.42 -1.51 -10.08
C PRO A 62 11.98 -1.02 -9.93
N VAL A 63 11.00 -1.87 -10.26
CA VAL A 63 9.57 -1.56 -10.08
C VAL A 63 9.26 -1.39 -8.60
N LEU A 64 9.72 -2.32 -7.75
CA LEU A 64 9.55 -2.25 -6.30
C LEU A 64 10.10 -0.93 -5.72
N LEU A 65 11.29 -0.51 -6.17
CA LEU A 65 11.92 0.74 -5.72
C LEU A 65 11.13 1.98 -6.14
N ILE A 66 10.61 2.01 -7.37
CA ILE A 66 9.78 3.12 -7.85
C ILE A 66 8.49 3.20 -7.03
N VAL A 67 7.83 2.06 -6.82
CA VAL A 67 6.60 1.99 -5.99
C VAL A 67 6.89 2.44 -4.56
N ALA A 68 8.02 2.04 -3.97
CA ALA A 68 8.49 2.50 -2.66
C ALA A 68 8.65 4.02 -2.59
N ALA A 69 9.32 4.61 -3.58
CA ALA A 69 9.48 6.05 -3.65
C ALA A 69 8.12 6.76 -3.75
N VAL A 70 7.21 6.28 -4.60
CA VAL A 70 5.87 6.86 -4.75
C VAL A 70 5.09 6.84 -3.45
N GLY A 71 5.16 5.76 -2.66
CA GLY A 71 4.48 5.69 -1.35
C GLY A 71 5.00 6.71 -0.36
N VAL A 72 6.32 6.80 -0.24
CA VAL A 72 6.97 7.79 0.63
C VAL A 72 6.57 9.22 0.24
N PHE A 73 6.63 9.57 -1.05
CA PHE A 73 6.24 10.90 -1.51
C PHE A 73 4.73 11.16 -1.37
N GLY A 74 3.89 10.14 -1.57
CA GLY A 74 2.44 10.22 -1.38
C GLY A 74 2.08 10.56 0.06
N SER A 75 2.63 9.79 1.02
CA SER A 75 2.44 10.01 2.46
C SER A 75 2.92 11.39 2.91
N ILE A 76 4.09 11.85 2.46
CA ILE A 76 4.62 13.19 2.77
C ILE A 76 3.68 14.29 2.24
N SER A 77 3.19 14.14 1.01
CA SER A 77 2.29 15.12 0.39
C SER A 77 0.99 15.29 1.18
N ILE A 78 0.42 14.18 1.65
CA ILE A 78 -0.79 14.17 2.47
C ILE A 78 -0.53 14.85 3.82
N ALA A 79 0.56 14.50 4.51
CA ALA A 79 0.93 15.09 5.78
C ALA A 79 1.09 16.62 5.69
N ARG A 80 1.73 17.11 4.61
CA ARG A 80 1.88 18.55 4.36
C ARG A 80 0.55 19.25 4.06
N PHE A 81 -0.37 18.60 3.37
CA PHE A 81 -1.69 19.15 3.11
C PHE A 81 -2.50 19.30 4.41
N VAL A 82 -2.47 18.28 5.27
CA VAL A 82 -3.15 18.31 6.58
C VAL A 82 -2.57 19.42 7.46
N ALA A 83 -1.24 19.53 7.56
CA ALA A 83 -0.59 20.56 8.37
C ALA A 83 -0.93 22.00 7.92
N ARG A 84 -1.23 22.23 6.64
CA ARG A 84 -1.67 23.56 6.15
C ARG A 84 -3.09 23.90 6.57
N ARG A 85 -4.01 22.92 6.54
CA ARG A 85 -5.40 23.10 6.99
C ARG A 85 -5.49 23.45 8.48
N ASP A 86 -4.63 22.86 9.31
CA ASP A 86 -4.59 23.13 10.75
C ASP A 86 -4.07 24.55 11.09
N GLY A 87 -3.29 25.15 10.19
CA GLY A 87 -2.74 26.50 10.36
C GLY A 87 -3.67 27.64 9.92
N GLU A 88 -4.67 27.37 9.07
CA GLU A 88 -5.66 28.35 8.59
C GLU A 88 -6.87 28.49 9.54
N GLY A 89 -6.99 27.60 10.54
CA GLY A 89 -8.08 27.58 11.53
C GLY A 89 -7.76 28.23 12.88
N ARG A 90 -6.66 28.99 12.99
CA ARG A 90 -6.29 29.82 14.14
C ARG A 90 -6.00 31.24 13.69
#